data_AF-A0A0G0WQE5-F1
#
_entry.id   AF-A0A0G0WQE5-F1
#
_cell.length_a   1.000
_cell.length_b   1.000
_cell.length_c   1.000
_cell.angle_alpha   90.00
_cell.angle_beta   90.00
_cell.angle_gamma   90.00
#
_symmetry.space_group_name_H-M   'P 1'
#
loop_
_entity.id
_entity.type
_entity.pdbx_description
1 polymer ?
#
loop_
_entity_poly.entity_id
_entity_poly.type
_entity_poly.pdbx_seq_one_letter_code
_entity_poly.pdbx_strand_id
1 'polypeptide(L)'
;MVEFLDVDREGLFEEIVERGREEGVSDEEGYHELIDAVIEEHRGMGEIHDDTSYQSMAEALRLRWSEYREALGVDESHPTF
;
A
#
# COMPACT_ATOMS: atom_id res chain seq x y z
N MET A 1 -2.42 -25.45 6.18
CA MET A 1 -3.70 -24.73 6.08
C MET A 1 -3.32 -23.40 5.50
N VAL A 2 -3.48 -23.24 4.17
CA VAL A 2 -3.17 -21.96 3.52
C VAL A 2 -4.40 -21.12 3.80
N GLU A 3 -4.29 -20.21 4.75
CA GLU A 3 -5.29 -19.17 4.94
C GLU A 3 -5.34 -18.41 3.61
N PHE A 4 -6.48 -18.48 2.91
CA PHE A 4 -6.76 -17.59 1.80
C PHE A 4 -6.85 -16.20 2.43
N LEU A 5 -5.71 -15.53 2.51
CA LEU A 5 -5.63 -14.11 2.80
C LEU A 5 -6.19 -13.44 1.55
N ASP A 6 -7.50 -13.23 1.53
CA ASP A 6 -8.06 -12.20 0.65
C ASP A 6 -7.37 -10.92 1.09
N VAL A 7 -6.43 -10.41 0.27
CA VAL A 7 -5.67 -9.24 0.65
C VAL A 7 -6.62 -8.04 0.64
N ASP A 8 -7.09 -7.67 1.83
CA ASP A 8 -7.97 -6.54 2.00
C ASP A 8 -7.21 -5.24 1.71
N ARG A 9 -7.95 -4.22 1.27
CA ARG A 9 -7.37 -2.91 0.89
C ARG A 9 -6.62 -2.24 2.05
N GLU A 10 -7.04 -2.51 3.28
CA GLU A 10 -6.34 -2.05 4.49
C GLU A 10 -5.00 -2.75 4.65
N GLY A 11 -4.93 -4.08 4.46
CA GLY A 11 -3.67 -4.82 4.53
C GLY A 11 -2.65 -4.39 3.47
N LEU A 12 -3.11 -4.17 2.22
CA LEU A 12 -2.26 -3.60 1.17
C LEU A 12 -1.75 -2.21 1.55
N PHE A 13 -2.61 -1.36 2.12
CA PHE A 13 -2.22 0.00 2.51
C PHE A 13 -1.17 -0.01 3.63
N GLU A 14 -1.34 -0.86 4.65
CA GLU A 14 -0.36 -1.03 5.73
C GLU A 14 1.00 -1.48 5.16
N GLU A 15 1.02 -2.50 4.29
CA GLU A 15 2.23 -2.98 3.64
C GLU A 15 2.92 -1.89 2.79
N ILE A 16 2.14 -1.09 2.06
CA ILE A 16 2.63 0.04 1.29
C ILE A 16 3.25 1.11 2.19
N VAL A 17 2.64 1.43 3.34
CA VAL A 17 3.20 2.37 4.33
C VAL A 17 4.51 1.84 4.91
N GLU A 18 4.56 0.56 5.26
CA GLU A 18 5.77 -0.07 5.80
C GLU A 18 6.90 -0.09 4.79
N ARG A 19 6.68 -0.62 3.58
CA ARG A 19 7.66 -0.61 2.49
C ARG A 19 8.08 0.81 2.14
N GLY A 20 7.12 1.73 2.09
CA GLY A 20 7.35 3.13 1.80
C GLY A 20 8.29 3.80 2.81
N ARG A 21 8.15 3.44 4.08
CA ARG A 21 9.04 3.88 5.15
C ARG A 21 10.43 3.25 5.07
N GLU A 22 10.51 1.97 4.76
CA GLU A 22 11.77 1.23 4.61
C GLU A 22 12.58 1.70 3.40
N GLU A 23 11.91 1.94 2.28
CA GLU A 23 12.52 2.38 1.01
C GLU A 23 12.73 3.91 0.98
N GLY A 24 12.14 4.66 1.92
CA GLY A 24 12.26 6.12 2.01
C GLY A 24 11.44 6.88 0.97
N VAL A 25 10.31 6.31 0.55
CA VAL A 25 9.38 6.90 -0.42
C VAL A 25 8.54 7.97 0.24
N SER A 26 8.91 9.24 0.06
CA SER A 26 8.20 10.41 0.62
C SER A 26 7.38 11.22 -0.39
N ASP A 27 7.40 10.81 -1.65
CA ASP A 27 6.87 11.55 -2.79
C ASP A 27 5.74 10.77 -3.47
N GLU A 28 4.80 11.51 -4.07
CA GLU A 28 3.57 10.93 -4.63
C GLU A 28 3.87 9.97 -5.79
N GLU A 29 4.84 10.30 -6.64
CA GLU A 29 5.28 9.44 -7.73
C GLU A 29 5.81 8.11 -7.20
N GLY A 30 6.69 8.13 -6.19
CA GLY A 30 7.22 6.91 -5.60
C GLY A 30 6.14 6.09 -4.89
N TYR A 31 5.15 6.74 -4.26
CA TYR A 31 4.02 6.02 -3.66
C TYR A 31 3.17 5.33 -4.71
N HIS A 32 2.92 5.97 -5.85
CA HIS A 32 2.21 5.34 -6.96
C HIS A 32 2.97 4.15 -7.52
N GLU A 33 4.30 4.26 -7.66
CA GLU A 33 5.14 3.13 -8.08
C GLU A 33 5.10 1.99 -7.07
N LEU A 34 5.11 2.30 -5.77
CA LEU A 34 5.02 1.30 -4.71
C LEU A 34 3.67 0.56 -4.71
N ILE A 35 2.57 1.30 -4.93
CA ILE A 35 1.22 0.73 -5.07
C ILE A 35 1.19 -0.26 -6.24
N ASP A 36 1.65 0.14 -7.43
CA ASP A 36 1.67 -0.75 -8.59
C ASP A 36 2.53 -1.99 -8.33
N ALA A 37 3.71 -1.83 -7.71
CA ALA A 37 4.59 -2.94 -7.39
C ALA A 37 3.96 -3.95 -6.41
N VAL A 38 3.33 -3.46 -5.33
CA VAL A 38 2.66 -4.30 -4.34
C VAL A 38 1.47 -5.02 -4.96
N ILE A 39 0.60 -4.30 -5.67
CA ILE A 39 -0.58 -4.92 -6.29
C ILE A 39 -0.16 -5.95 -7.37
N GLU A 40 0.88 -5.68 -8.15
CA GLU A 40 1.40 -6.63 -9.14
C GLU A 40 1.97 -7.90 -8.48
N GLU A 41 2.61 -7.78 -7.32
CA GLU A 41 3.13 -8.89 -6.53
C GLU A 41 1.98 -9.82 -6.06
N HIS A 42 0.95 -9.26 -5.42
CA HIS A 42 -0.26 -9.99 -4.99
C HIS A 42 -1.03 -10.59 -6.17
N ARG A 43 -1.07 -9.89 -7.31
CA ARG A 43 -1.61 -10.43 -8.57
C ARG A 43 -0.81 -11.65 -9.04
N GLY A 44 0.53 -11.61 -8.97
CA GLY A 44 1.40 -12.72 -9.31
C GLY A 44 1.22 -13.94 -8.40
N MET A 45 0.84 -13.71 -7.14
CA MET A 45 0.50 -14.77 -6.16
C MET A 45 -0.88 -15.38 -6.38
N GLY A 46 -1.72 -14.74 -7.22
CA GLY A 46 -3.07 -15.19 -7.52
C GLY A 46 -4.12 -14.69 -6.53
N GLU A 47 -3.80 -13.69 -5.71
CA GLU A 47 -4.71 -13.05 -4.76
C GLU A 47 -5.62 -12.00 -5.45
N ILE A 48 -5.19 -11.46 -6.59
CA ILE A 48 -5.98 -10.55 -7.42
C ILE A 48 -6.38 -11.25 -8.72
N HIS A 49 -7.68 -11.50 -8.86
CA HIS A 49 -8.23 -12.35 -9.91
C HIS A 49 -8.57 -11.62 -11.23
N ASP A 50 -8.77 -10.30 -11.21
CA ASP A 50 -9.25 -9.52 -12.37
C ASP A 50 -8.53 -8.18 -12.54
N ASP A 51 -8.33 -7.77 -13.80
CA ASP A 51 -7.73 -6.48 -14.20
C ASP A 51 -8.57 -5.28 -13.70
N THR A 52 -9.90 -5.44 -13.58
CA THR A 52 -10.77 -4.41 -13.01
C THR A 52 -10.56 -4.24 -11.51
N SER A 53 -10.33 -5.34 -10.78
CA SER A 53 -10.02 -5.31 -9.35
C SER A 53 -8.66 -4.65 -9.11
N TYR A 54 -7.67 -4.95 -9.96
CA TYR A 54 -6.37 -4.28 -9.98
C TYR A 54 -6.50 -2.75 -10.08
N GLN A 55 -7.18 -2.26 -11.13
CA GLN A 55 -7.28 -0.82 -11.39
C GLN A 55 -8.08 -0.12 -10.28
N SER A 56 -9.19 -0.71 -9.84
CA SER A 56 -9.99 -0.14 -8.75
C SER A 56 -9.26 -0.10 -7.41
N MET A 57 -8.44 -1.10 -7.09
CA MET A 57 -7.62 -1.11 -5.87
C MET A 57 -6.51 -0.07 -5.94
N ALA A 58 -5.80 0.01 -7.08
CA ALA A 58 -4.76 1.00 -7.28
C ALA A 58 -5.31 2.43 -7.18
N GLU A 59 -6.42 2.73 -7.86
CA GLU A 59 -7.07 4.05 -7.78
C GLU A 59 -7.53 4.38 -6.35
N ALA A 60 -8.11 3.41 -5.65
CA ALA A 60 -8.52 3.59 -4.25
C ALA A 60 -7.33 3.90 -3.34
N LEU A 61 -6.20 3.21 -3.51
CA LEU A 61 -4.98 3.42 -2.72
C LEU A 61 -4.30 4.75 -3.07
N ARG A 62 -4.28 5.14 -4.35
CA ARG A 62 -3.74 6.43 -4.80
C ARG A 62 -4.49 7.61 -4.17
N LEU A 63 -5.81 7.51 -4.02
CA LEU A 63 -6.63 8.50 -3.31
C LEU A 63 -6.27 8.66 -1.82
N ARG A 64 -5.65 7.63 -1.23
CA ARG A 64 -5.20 7.62 0.18
C ARG A 64 -3.77 8.16 0.36
N TRP A 65 -3.22 8.85 -0.65
CA TRP A 65 -1.91 9.49 -0.54
C TRP A 65 -1.78 10.41 0.68
N SER A 66 -2.82 11.21 0.98
CA SER A 66 -2.85 12.07 2.17
C SER A 66 -2.68 11.27 3.45
N GLU A 67 -3.40 10.15 3.59
CA GLU A 67 -3.30 9.25 4.75
C GLU A 67 -1.93 8.57 4.83
N TYR A 68 -1.33 8.21 3.70
CA TYR A 68 0.02 7.64 3.65
C TYR A 68 1.07 8.63 4.18
N ARG A 69 0.99 9.92 3.80
CA ARG A 69 1.88 10.97 4.32
C ARG A 69 1.73 11.16 5.83
N GLU A 70 0.51 11.06 6.34
CA GLU A 70 0.24 11.11 7.78
C GLU A 70 0.81 9.87 8.48
N ALA A 71 0.61 8.68 7.92
CA ALA A 71 1.06 7.40 8.48
C ALA A 71 2.58 7.24 8.49
N LEU A 72 3.28 7.76 7.48
CA LEU A 72 4.75 7.79 7.45
C LEU A 72 5.37 8.61 8.60
N GLY A 73 4.58 9.44 9.28
CA GLY A 73 5.13 10.27 10.35
C GLY A 73 6.03 11.37 9.81
N VAL A 74 5.61 12.07 8.75
CA VAL A 74 6.04 13.47 8.54
C VAL A 74 5.39 14.41 9.60
N ASP A 75 4.89 13.83 10.70
CA ASP A 75 4.69 14.50 11.97
C ASP A 75 5.83 14.06 12.91
N GLU A 76 6.71 15.01 13.25
CA GLU A 76 7.88 14.89 14.13
C GLU A 76 7.54 14.51 15.60
N SER A 77 6.42 13.85 15.88
CA SER A 77 5.94 13.66 17.25
C SER A 77 5.14 12.36 17.43
N HIS A 78 5.87 11.29 17.70
CA HIS A 78 5.37 10.28 18.65
C HIS A 78 6.46 9.96 19.68
N PRO A 79 6.56 10.71 20.80
CA PRO A 79 7.32 10.27 21.96
C PRO A 79 6.66 9.02 22.52
N THR A 80 7.39 7.91 22.51
CA THR A 80 7.03 6.69 23.25
C THR A 80 6.98 7.04 24.75
N PHE A 81 5.79 6.94 25.36
CA PHE A 81 5.61 6.99 26.81
C PHE A 81 5.64 5.57 27.40
#